data_AF-A0A936IM42-F1
#
_entry.id   AF-A0A936IM42-F1
#
_cell.length_a   1.000
_cell.length_b   1.000
_cell.length_c   1.000
_cell.angle_alpha   90.00
_cell.angle_beta   90.00
_cell.angle_gamma   90.00
#
_symmetry.space_group_name_H-M   'P 1'
#
loop_
_entity.id
_entity.type
_entity.pdbx_description
1 polymer ?
#
loop_
_entity_poly.entity_id
_entity_poly.type
_entity_poly.pdbx_seq_one_letter_code
_entity_poly.pdbx_strand_id
1 'polypeptide(L)'
;MFHLALFSGTEGVLSPHGGTAFVLFGSAELRTPTLAQRLVHARERAQRPLSRMDRLLGRDQWLLVTLFGGTNMVRPTLVEELAALRGLMTSGGVSRTELQGLADASVSPPDLVGGLSTLTLFGACVVARPSAKKEIAAIERAEKAGEVDQRARPLLESLIGQADHSVLRGLSRLALA
;
A
#
# COMPACT_ATOMS: atom_id res chain seq x y z
N MET A 1 -13.80 7.44 -1.46
CA MET A 1 -14.51 6.14 -1.44
C MET A 1 -15.09 5.90 -0.05
N PHE A 2 -16.27 5.29 0.08
CA PHE A 2 -16.92 5.02 1.37
C PHE A 2 -17.17 3.51 1.52
N HIS A 3 -16.72 2.92 2.63
CA HIS A 3 -17.01 1.53 2.98
C HIS A 3 -17.88 1.51 4.24
N LEU A 4 -18.98 0.77 4.22
CA LEU A 4 -19.88 0.60 5.36
C LEU A 4 -20.10 -0.88 5.64
N ALA A 5 -19.68 -1.35 6.81
CA ALA A 5 -19.97 -2.68 7.31
C ALA A 5 -20.94 -2.56 8.50
N LEU A 6 -22.14 -3.12 8.34
CA LEU A 6 -23.18 -3.18 9.36
C LEU A 6 -23.53 -4.64 9.61
N PHE A 7 -23.28 -5.15 10.82
CA PHE A 7 -23.64 -6.52 11.21
C PHE A 7 -22.99 -7.65 10.37
N SER A 8 -21.91 -7.38 9.63
CA SER A 8 -21.25 -8.35 8.73
C SER A 8 -19.73 -8.16 8.62
N GLY A 9 -19.08 -9.12 7.93
CA GLY A 9 -17.71 -9.00 7.45
C GLY A 9 -17.66 -8.30 6.08
N THR A 10 -16.65 -7.47 5.82
CA THR A 10 -16.40 -6.89 4.48
C THR A 10 -14.93 -7.01 4.10
N GLU A 11 -14.68 -7.34 2.83
CA GLU A 11 -13.36 -7.26 2.22
C GLU A 11 -13.32 -6.11 1.22
N GLY A 12 -12.21 -5.38 1.17
CA GLY A 12 -12.08 -4.26 0.26
C GLY A 12 -10.64 -3.85 0.00
N VAL A 13 -10.42 -3.18 -1.14
CA VAL A 13 -9.15 -2.51 -1.42
C VAL A 13 -9.37 -1.02 -1.19
N LEU A 14 -8.54 -0.43 -0.35
CA LEU A 14 -8.66 0.98 -0.03
C LEU A 14 -8.05 1.83 -1.15
N SER A 15 -8.75 2.89 -1.51
CA SER A 15 -8.36 3.78 -2.60
C SER A 15 -7.12 4.61 -2.25
N PRO A 16 -6.17 4.79 -3.18
CA PRO A 16 -5.01 5.66 -2.95
C PRO A 16 -5.42 7.13 -2.72
N HIS A 17 -6.60 7.54 -3.20
CA HIS A 17 -7.07 8.93 -3.10
C HIS A 17 -7.59 9.35 -1.73
N GLY A 18 -7.72 8.43 -0.78
CA GLY A 18 -8.41 8.72 0.47
C GLY A 18 -9.80 8.12 0.54
N GLY A 19 -10.31 8.00 1.75
CA GLY A 19 -11.64 7.42 1.96
C GLY A 19 -12.00 7.26 3.42
N THR A 20 -13.24 6.92 3.64
CA THR A 20 -13.76 6.63 4.97
C THR A 20 -14.28 5.20 4.99
N ALA A 21 -13.85 4.41 5.96
CA ALA A 21 -14.44 3.12 6.25
C ALA A 21 -15.10 3.17 7.63
N PHE A 22 -16.36 2.76 7.69
CA PHE A 22 -17.16 2.73 8.91
C PHE A 22 -17.59 1.30 9.19
N VAL A 23 -17.24 0.81 10.38
CA VAL A 23 -17.57 -0.54 10.85
C VAL A 23 -18.39 -0.43 12.13
N LEU A 24 -19.60 -0.96 12.09
CA LEU A 24 -20.52 -1.00 13.22
C LEU A 24 -21.06 -2.44 13.38
N PHE A 25 -20.70 -3.07 14.50
CA PHE A 25 -21.01 -4.47 14.84
C PHE A 25 -20.52 -5.46 13.77
N GLY A 26 -19.21 -5.51 13.49
CA GLY A 26 -18.68 -6.41 12.45
C GLY A 26 -17.17 -6.38 12.28
N SER A 27 -16.68 -6.91 11.16
CA SER A 27 -15.25 -6.83 10.82
C SER A 27 -15.00 -6.38 9.40
N ALA A 28 -13.85 -5.74 9.18
CA ALA A 28 -13.41 -5.36 7.84
C ALA A 28 -11.97 -5.81 7.63
N GLU A 29 -11.70 -6.55 6.56
CA GLU A 29 -10.35 -6.85 6.09
C GLU A 29 -10.07 -6.00 4.84
N LEU A 30 -9.18 -5.01 5.02
CA LEU A 30 -8.96 -4.00 4.01
C LEU A 30 -7.51 -4.07 3.50
N ARG A 31 -7.35 -4.21 2.19
CA ARG A 31 -6.02 -4.16 1.56
C ARG A 31 -5.58 -2.73 1.34
N THR A 32 -4.36 -2.40 1.75
CA THR A 32 -3.77 -1.09 1.44
C THR A 32 -3.33 -1.02 -0.02
N PRO A 33 -3.31 0.16 -0.68
CA PRO A 33 -2.87 0.28 -2.06
C PRO A 33 -1.39 -0.08 -2.18
N THR A 34 -0.99 -0.56 -3.35
CA THR A 34 0.42 -0.85 -3.66
C THR A 34 1.24 0.44 -3.74
N LEU A 35 2.54 0.33 -3.59
CA LEU A 35 3.52 1.39 -3.84
C LEU A 35 3.30 2.02 -5.21
N ALA A 36 3.07 1.20 -6.25
CA ALA A 36 2.76 1.68 -7.59
C ALA A 36 1.54 2.62 -7.61
N GLN A 37 0.44 2.24 -6.99
CA GLN A 37 -0.77 3.07 -6.88
C GLN A 37 -0.52 4.35 -6.08
N ARG A 38 0.28 4.27 -5.02
CA ARG A 38 0.67 5.45 -4.22
C ARG A 38 1.54 6.41 -5.02
N LEU A 39 2.45 5.91 -5.85
CA LEU A 39 3.29 6.74 -6.73
C LEU A 39 2.47 7.49 -7.77
N VAL A 40 1.51 6.81 -8.41
CA VAL A 40 0.58 7.45 -9.35
C VAL A 40 -0.18 8.58 -8.65
N HIS A 41 -0.72 8.30 -7.46
CA HIS A 41 -1.45 9.30 -6.69
C HIS A 41 -0.58 10.47 -6.24
N ALA A 42 0.67 10.24 -5.83
CA ALA A 42 1.60 11.31 -5.49
C ALA A 42 1.90 12.21 -6.70
N ARG A 43 2.05 11.63 -7.89
CA ARG A 43 2.23 12.37 -9.15
C ARG A 43 0.99 13.20 -9.49
N GLU A 44 -0.20 12.61 -9.40
CA GLU A 44 -1.46 13.33 -9.63
C GLU A 44 -1.62 14.51 -8.66
N ARG A 45 -1.26 14.34 -7.38
CA ARG A 45 -1.23 15.43 -6.40
C ARG A 45 -0.26 16.55 -6.76
N ALA A 46 0.93 16.22 -7.28
CA ALA A 46 1.88 17.23 -7.71
C ALA A 46 1.33 18.07 -8.88
N GLN A 47 0.53 17.45 -9.76
CA GLN A 47 -0.12 18.13 -10.89
C GLN A 47 -1.40 18.88 -10.48
N ARG A 48 -2.11 18.41 -9.45
CA ARG A 48 -3.34 19.00 -8.92
C ARG A 48 -3.22 19.14 -7.40
N PRO A 49 -2.54 20.18 -6.91
CA PRO A 49 -2.39 20.38 -5.48
C PRO A 49 -3.76 20.60 -4.85
N LEU A 50 -4.01 19.88 -3.76
CA LEU A 50 -5.25 19.99 -2.99
C LEU A 50 -5.46 21.42 -2.51
N SER A 51 -6.69 21.91 -2.61
CA SER A 51 -7.07 23.19 -2.02
C SER A 51 -6.85 23.16 -0.51
N ARG A 52 -6.67 24.33 0.12
CA ARG A 52 -6.55 24.41 1.59
C ARG A 52 -7.78 23.81 2.30
N MET A 53 -8.95 23.90 1.68
CA MET A 53 -10.18 23.31 2.22
C MET A 53 -10.16 21.78 2.16
N ASP A 54 -9.65 21.19 1.08
CA ASP A 54 -9.56 19.73 0.97
C ASP A 54 -8.62 19.13 2.01
N ARG A 55 -7.52 19.83 2.33
CA ARG A 55 -6.61 19.45 3.41
C ARG A 55 -7.27 19.56 4.79
N LEU A 56 -8.01 20.64 5.04
CA LEU A 56 -8.72 20.84 6.31
C LEU A 56 -9.79 19.76 6.54
N LEU A 57 -10.46 19.34 5.45
CA LEU A 57 -11.46 18.29 5.48
C LEU A 57 -10.87 16.87 5.46
N GLY A 58 -9.54 16.73 5.44
CA GLY A 58 -8.85 15.43 5.42
C GLY A 58 -9.24 14.56 4.23
N ARG A 59 -9.62 15.15 3.09
CA ARG A 59 -10.10 14.42 1.90
C ARG A 59 -9.04 13.53 1.26
N ASP A 60 -7.81 13.72 1.66
CA ASP A 60 -6.61 13.06 1.19
C ASP A 60 -6.05 12.06 2.22
N GLN A 61 -6.78 11.89 3.32
CA GLN A 61 -6.50 10.98 4.41
C GLN A 61 -7.53 9.86 4.45
N TRP A 62 -7.16 8.81 5.18
CA TRP A 62 -8.03 7.68 5.43
C TRP A 62 -8.59 7.83 6.83
N LEU A 63 -9.91 7.78 6.95
CA LEU A 63 -10.59 7.76 8.23
C LEU A 63 -11.23 6.38 8.44
N LEU A 64 -10.71 5.62 9.40
CA LEU A 64 -11.31 4.34 9.81
C LEU A 64 -12.04 4.54 11.13
N VAL A 65 -13.35 4.32 11.13
CA VAL A 65 -14.17 4.39 12.34
C VAL A 65 -14.71 3.00 12.65
N THR A 66 -14.35 2.46 13.82
CA THR A 66 -14.80 1.15 14.30
C THR A 66 -15.51 1.33 15.64
N LEU A 67 -16.82 1.11 15.68
CA LEU A 67 -17.58 1.28 16.93
C LEU A 67 -17.60 0.01 17.77
N PHE A 68 -18.00 -1.12 17.18
CA PHE A 68 -18.04 -2.44 17.80
C PHE A 68 -17.51 -3.47 16.81
N GLY A 69 -16.31 -4.02 17.01
CA GLY A 69 -15.74 -5.04 16.13
C GLY A 69 -14.25 -4.90 15.82
N GLY A 70 -13.84 -5.21 14.59
CA GLY A 70 -12.41 -5.22 14.23
C GLY A 70 -12.11 -4.83 12.79
N THR A 71 -11.14 -3.95 12.59
CA THR A 71 -10.65 -3.59 11.25
C THR A 71 -9.20 -4.04 11.09
N ASN A 72 -8.95 -4.96 10.17
CA ASN A 72 -7.61 -5.44 9.84
C ASN A 72 -7.20 -4.89 8.49
N MET A 73 -6.13 -4.10 8.47
CA MET A 73 -5.49 -3.68 7.23
C MET A 73 -4.32 -4.57 6.90
N VAL A 74 -4.34 -5.12 5.68
CA VAL A 74 -3.30 -6.01 5.17
C VAL A 74 -2.53 -5.27 4.09
N ARG A 75 -1.21 -5.13 4.31
CA ARG A 75 -0.33 -4.61 3.26
C ARG A 75 -0.08 -5.66 2.17
N PRO A 76 0.12 -5.25 0.91
CA PRO A 76 0.57 -6.15 -0.14
C PRO A 76 1.91 -6.80 0.21
N THR A 77 2.10 -8.01 -0.30
CA THR A 77 3.38 -8.73 -0.26
C THR A 77 4.41 -8.10 -1.18
N LEU A 78 5.71 -8.37 -0.96
CA LEU A 78 6.79 -7.84 -1.79
C LEU A 78 6.64 -8.22 -3.27
N VAL A 79 6.11 -9.41 -3.55
CA VAL A 79 5.82 -9.87 -4.91
C VAL A 79 4.69 -9.06 -5.54
N GLU A 80 3.58 -8.85 -4.83
CA GLU A 80 2.46 -8.02 -5.30
C GLU A 80 2.93 -6.58 -5.58
N GLU A 81 3.80 -6.05 -4.72
CA GLU A 81 4.41 -4.72 -4.92
C GLU A 81 5.31 -4.68 -6.16
N LEU A 82 6.16 -5.69 -6.37
CA LEU A 82 7.02 -5.78 -7.55
C LEU A 82 6.20 -5.89 -8.84
N ALA A 83 5.18 -6.75 -8.85
CA ALA A 83 4.31 -6.94 -10.00
C ALA A 83 3.56 -5.65 -10.35
N ALA A 84 3.01 -4.97 -9.34
CA ALA A 84 2.34 -3.68 -9.55
C ALA A 84 3.30 -2.61 -10.09
N LEU A 85 4.54 -2.58 -9.58
CA LEU A 85 5.56 -1.63 -10.04
C LEU A 85 6.00 -1.90 -11.48
N ARG A 86 6.23 -3.17 -11.84
CA ARG A 86 6.53 -3.57 -13.22
C ARG A 86 5.38 -3.22 -14.17
N GLY A 87 4.14 -3.52 -13.78
CA GLY A 87 2.95 -3.16 -14.54
C GLY A 87 2.81 -1.65 -14.76
N LEU A 88 3.16 -0.85 -13.75
CA LEU A 88 3.16 0.61 -13.87
C LEU A 88 4.25 1.12 -14.83
N MET A 89 5.41 0.48 -14.83
CA MET A 89 6.49 0.83 -15.77
C MET A 89 6.16 0.42 -17.20
N THR A 90 5.61 -0.78 -17.41
CA THR A 90 5.26 -1.27 -18.76
C THR A 90 4.12 -0.49 -19.39
N SER A 91 3.17 -0.01 -18.59
CA SER A 91 2.10 0.89 -19.04
C SER A 91 2.56 2.34 -19.28
N GLY A 92 3.83 2.67 -18.98
CA GLY A 92 4.37 4.03 -19.10
C GLY A 92 3.87 5.00 -18.04
N GLY A 93 3.21 4.53 -16.98
CA GLY A 93 2.71 5.36 -15.89
C GLY A 93 3.83 5.98 -15.03
N VAL A 94 5.01 5.35 -15.00
CA VAL A 94 6.24 5.87 -14.38
C VAL A 94 7.44 5.54 -15.26
N SER A 95 8.28 6.54 -15.53
CA SER A 95 9.54 6.36 -16.26
C SER A 95 10.65 5.80 -15.37
N ARG A 96 11.68 5.21 -15.99
CA ARG A 96 12.85 4.68 -15.27
C ARG A 96 13.56 5.75 -14.43
N THR A 97 13.67 6.97 -14.95
CA THR A 97 14.31 8.11 -14.29
C THR A 97 13.47 8.63 -13.12
N GLU A 98 12.14 8.70 -13.27
CA GLU A 98 11.24 9.06 -12.17
C GLU A 98 11.32 8.04 -11.03
N LEU A 99 11.34 6.75 -11.35
CA LEU A 99 11.44 5.70 -10.33
C LEU A 99 12.76 5.73 -9.56
N GLN A 100 13.88 5.99 -10.25
CA GLN A 100 15.18 6.19 -9.60
C GLN A 100 15.15 7.45 -8.72
N GLY A 101 14.63 8.55 -9.23
CA GLY A 101 14.46 9.80 -8.47
C GLY A 101 13.64 9.60 -7.20
N LEU A 102 12.58 8.79 -7.24
CA LEU A 102 11.76 8.47 -6.07
C LEU A 102 12.43 7.51 -5.08
N ALA A 103 13.25 6.58 -5.57
CA ALA A 103 14.01 5.66 -4.72
C ALA A 103 15.20 6.34 -4.03
N ASP A 104 15.74 7.41 -4.62
CA ASP A 104 16.86 8.19 -4.09
C ASP A 104 16.41 9.43 -3.33
N ALA A 105 15.26 10.02 -3.69
CA ALA A 105 14.64 11.03 -2.87
C ALA A 105 14.21 10.40 -1.54
N SER A 106 14.70 10.97 -0.44
CA SER A 106 14.26 10.68 0.93
C SER A 106 12.81 11.12 1.15
N VAL A 107 11.87 10.73 0.26
CA VAL A 107 10.45 10.99 0.44
C VAL A 107 10.05 10.23 1.68
N SER A 108 9.79 10.98 2.74
CA SER A 108 9.28 10.41 3.98
C SER A 108 8.01 9.62 3.65
N PRO A 109 7.94 8.33 4.03
CA PRO A 109 6.75 7.50 3.87
C PRO A 109 5.41 8.17 4.26
N PRO A 110 5.32 9.08 5.26
CA PRO A 110 4.07 9.79 5.56
C PRO A 110 3.48 10.62 4.41
N ASP A 111 4.25 11.02 3.38
CA ASP A 111 3.70 11.78 2.25
C ASP A 111 3.19 10.88 1.12
N LEU A 112 3.69 9.64 1.04
CA LEU A 112 3.25 8.61 0.07
C LEU A 112 2.09 7.77 0.62
N VAL A 113 1.97 7.68 1.93
CA VAL A 113 0.85 7.07 2.64
C VAL A 113 -0.07 8.21 3.03
N GLY A 114 -1.10 8.50 2.22
CA GLY A 114 -2.17 9.41 2.65
C GLY A 114 -2.52 9.10 4.11
N GLY A 115 -2.39 10.11 4.99
CA GLY A 115 -2.37 9.90 6.43
C GLY A 115 -3.52 9.01 6.90
N LEU A 116 -3.23 8.06 7.79
CA LEU A 116 -4.24 7.17 8.35
C LEU A 116 -4.67 7.70 9.72
N SER A 117 -5.94 8.04 9.83
CA SER A 117 -6.61 8.40 11.09
C SER A 117 -7.57 7.27 11.47
N THR A 118 -7.48 6.80 12.72
CA THR A 118 -8.36 5.74 13.23
C THR A 118 -9.10 6.19 14.48
N LEU A 119 -10.38 5.84 14.57
CA LEU A 119 -11.23 6.01 15.75
C LEU A 119 -11.85 4.66 16.09
N THR A 120 -11.43 4.04 17.18
CA THR A 120 -11.97 2.76 17.66
C THR A 120 -12.53 2.95 19.06
N LEU A 121 -13.83 2.66 19.25
CA LEU A 121 -14.44 2.72 20.59
C LEU A 121 -14.37 1.36 21.31
N PHE A 122 -14.94 0.32 20.72
CA PHE A 122 -14.94 -1.04 21.28
C PHE A 122 -14.46 -2.04 20.22
N GLY A 123 -13.20 -2.47 20.31
CA GLY A 123 -12.60 -3.30 19.28
C GLY A 123 -11.11 -3.08 19.07
N ALA A 124 -10.62 -3.45 17.88
CA ALA A 124 -9.26 -3.19 17.46
C ALA A 124 -9.17 -2.75 15.99
N CYS A 125 -8.25 -1.82 15.70
CA CYS A 125 -7.81 -1.52 14.34
C CYS A 125 -6.33 -1.91 14.23
N VAL A 126 -6.03 -2.91 13.41
CA VAL A 126 -4.68 -3.45 13.25
C VAL A 126 -4.19 -3.18 11.84
N VAL A 127 -3.01 -2.57 11.73
CA VAL A 127 -2.30 -2.44 10.45
C VAL A 127 -1.19 -3.47 10.42
N ALA A 128 -1.43 -4.59 9.74
CA ALA A 128 -0.50 -5.71 9.70
C ALA A 128 0.37 -5.66 8.44
N ARG A 129 1.68 -5.78 8.64
CA ARG A 129 2.60 -6.20 7.58
C ARG A 129 2.43 -7.72 7.37
N PRO A 130 2.58 -8.24 6.14
CA PRO A 130 2.67 -9.68 5.93
C PRO A 130 3.77 -10.27 6.83
N SER A 131 3.51 -11.43 7.42
CA SER A 131 4.52 -12.14 8.19
C SER A 131 5.63 -12.63 7.26
N ALA A 132 6.86 -12.79 7.79
CA ALA A 132 7.98 -13.32 7.01
C ALA A 132 7.64 -14.66 6.33
N LYS A 133 6.91 -15.54 7.02
CA LYS A 133 6.42 -16.81 6.46
C LYS A 133 5.48 -16.59 5.25
N LYS A 134 4.60 -15.60 5.32
CA LYS A 134 3.68 -15.25 4.22
C LYS A 134 4.43 -14.64 3.04
N GLU A 135 5.44 -13.81 3.30
CA GLU A 135 6.33 -13.27 2.25
C GLU A 135 7.12 -14.37 1.55
N ILE A 136 7.78 -15.25 2.30
CA ILE A 136 8.54 -16.38 1.73
C ILE A 136 7.63 -17.27 0.87
N ALA A 137 6.44 -17.62 1.38
CA ALA A 137 5.48 -18.42 0.62
C ALA A 137 4.93 -17.69 -0.63
N ALA A 138 4.91 -16.35 -0.64
CA ALA A 138 4.57 -15.58 -1.83
C ALA A 138 5.71 -15.60 -2.85
N ILE A 139 6.95 -15.40 -2.41
CA ILE A 139 8.15 -15.45 -3.26
C ILE A 139 8.29 -16.83 -3.91
N GLU A 140 8.17 -17.91 -3.14
CA GLU A 140 8.27 -19.29 -3.65
C GLU A 140 7.20 -19.61 -4.70
N ARG A 141 5.97 -19.12 -4.50
CA ARG A 141 4.89 -19.30 -5.48
C ARG A 141 5.17 -18.51 -6.75
N ALA A 142 5.64 -17.27 -6.63
CA ALA A 142 5.95 -16.41 -7.76
C ALA A 142 7.15 -16.92 -8.58
N GLU A 143 8.15 -17.48 -7.91
CA GLU A 143 9.28 -18.15 -8.57
C GLU A 143 8.81 -19.36 -9.38
N LYS A 144 7.97 -20.23 -8.78
CA LYS A 144 7.38 -21.38 -9.47
C LYS A 144 6.49 -20.97 -10.65
N ALA A 145 5.85 -19.81 -10.57
CA ALA A 145 5.05 -19.24 -11.65
C ALA A 145 5.89 -18.53 -12.74
N GLY A 146 7.20 -18.36 -12.53
CA GLY A 146 8.08 -17.64 -13.45
C GLY A 146 7.93 -16.10 -13.40
N GLU A 147 7.22 -15.56 -12.41
CA GLU A 147 7.03 -14.12 -12.22
C GLU A 147 8.25 -13.45 -11.56
N VAL A 148 9.00 -14.23 -10.78
CA VAL A 148 10.22 -13.82 -10.07
C VAL A 148 11.38 -14.70 -10.54
N ASP A 149 12.45 -14.06 -11.03
CA ASP A 149 13.71 -14.73 -11.37
C ASP A 149 14.42 -15.24 -10.11
N GLN A 150 15.08 -16.40 -10.20
CA GLN A 150 15.95 -16.94 -9.16
C GLN A 150 17.01 -15.94 -8.70
N ARG A 151 17.48 -15.07 -9.60
CA ARG A 151 18.43 -14.00 -9.26
C ARG A 151 17.81 -12.87 -8.43
N ALA A 152 16.50 -12.65 -8.56
CA ALA A 152 15.76 -11.63 -7.82
C ALA A 152 15.38 -12.08 -6.41
N ARG A 153 15.27 -13.39 -6.18
CA ARG A 153 14.86 -13.99 -4.90
C ARG A 153 15.71 -13.56 -3.69
N PRO A 154 17.05 -13.63 -3.70
CA PRO A 154 17.86 -13.22 -2.55
C PRO A 154 17.64 -11.76 -2.16
N LEU A 155 17.43 -10.89 -3.16
CA LEU A 155 17.14 -9.49 -2.92
C LEU A 155 15.73 -9.33 -2.32
N LEU A 156 14.70 -10.02 -2.82
CA LEU A 156 13.36 -9.99 -2.23
C LEU A 156 13.35 -10.49 -0.77
N GLU A 157 14.04 -11.59 -0.48
CA GLU A 157 14.15 -12.12 0.90
C GLU A 157 14.85 -11.12 1.84
N SER A 158 15.86 -10.38 1.35
CA SER A 158 16.55 -9.35 2.12
C SER A 158 15.67 -8.14 2.49
N LEU A 159 14.59 -7.91 1.73
CA LEU A 159 13.65 -6.82 1.93
C LEU A 159 12.55 -7.15 2.96
N ILE A 160 12.42 -8.41 3.37
CA ILE A 160 11.43 -8.83 4.36
C ILE A 160 11.66 -8.10 5.68
N GLY A 161 10.61 -7.45 6.20
CA GLY A 161 10.66 -6.72 7.47
C GLY A 161 11.35 -5.35 7.39
N GLN A 162 11.91 -4.97 6.26
CA GLN A 162 12.58 -3.68 6.08
C GLN A 162 11.58 -2.50 6.14
N ALA A 163 12.12 -1.29 6.28
CA ALA A 163 11.33 -0.07 6.20
C ALA A 163 10.87 0.21 4.75
N ASP A 164 9.73 0.91 4.59
CA ASP A 164 9.08 1.11 3.30
C ASP A 164 10.01 1.78 2.25
N HIS A 165 10.93 2.66 2.68
CA HIS A 165 11.93 3.28 1.80
C HIS A 165 12.95 2.27 1.26
N SER A 166 13.46 1.38 2.12
CA SER A 166 14.38 0.30 1.73
C SER A 166 13.70 -0.67 0.77
N VAL A 167 12.43 -0.99 1.03
CA VAL A 167 11.60 -1.81 0.14
C VAL A 167 11.46 -1.15 -1.22
N LEU A 168 11.05 0.12 -1.28
CA LEU A 168 10.93 0.86 -2.55
C LEU A 168 12.24 0.85 -3.34
N ARG A 169 13.38 1.08 -2.68
CA ARG A 169 14.70 1.08 -3.31
C ARG A 169 15.15 -0.29 -3.79
N GLY A 170 14.84 -1.35 -3.06
CA GLY A 170 15.13 -2.71 -3.47
C GLY A 170 14.26 -3.15 -4.64
N LEU A 171 12.96 -2.85 -4.58
CA LEU A 171 12.01 -3.18 -5.64
C LEU A 171 12.26 -2.38 -6.92
N SER A 172 12.68 -1.11 -6.82
CA SER A 172 13.02 -0.32 -8.01
C SER A 172 14.20 -0.91 -8.76
N ARG A 173 15.22 -1.41 -8.06
CA ARG A 173 16.34 -2.14 -8.67
C ARG A 173 15.88 -3.40 -9.40
N LEU A 174 14.95 -4.16 -8.81
CA LEU A 174 14.39 -5.38 -9.41
C LEU A 174 13.42 -5.12 -10.57
N ALA A 175 12.77 -3.97 -10.60
CA ALA A 175 11.88 -3.57 -11.68
C ALA A 175 12.65 -2.99 -12.88
N LEU A 176 13.88 -2.50 -12.66
CA LEU A 176 14.76 -1.95 -13.69
C LEU A 176 15.71 -2.97 -14.32
N ALA A 177 16.00 -4.07 -13.61
CA ALA A 177 16.79 -5.21 -14.10
C ALA A 177 16.00 -6.03 -15.13
#